data_AF-W7WCM9-F1
#
_entry.id   AF-W7WCM9-F1
#
_cell.length_a   1.000
_cell.length_b   1.000
_cell.length_c   1.000
_cell.angle_alpha   90.00
_cell.angle_beta   90.00
_cell.angle_gamma   90.00
#
_symmetry.space_group_name_H-M   'P 1'
#
loop_
_entity.id
_entity.type
_entity.pdbx_description
1 polymer ?
#
loop_
_entity_poly.entity_id
_entity_poly.type
_entity_poly.pdbx_seq_one_letter_code
_entity_poly.pdbx_strand_id
1 'polypeptide(L)' 'MKLAPTMRSDQSLLVNLSGRGDKDIGTVADLSGAEFYDRPSSRGEKVKQ' A
#
# COMPACT_ATOMS: atom_id res chain seq x y z
N MET A 1 4.24 -15.99 -0.67
CA MET A 1 5.61 -16.55 -0.61
C MET A 1 6.59 -15.42 -0.25
N LYS A 2 7.65 -15.68 0.53
CA LYS A 2 8.67 -14.67 0.90
C LYS A 2 10.04 -15.14 0.40
N LEU A 3 10.58 -14.52 -0.65
CA LEU A 3 11.82 -14.94 -1.32
C LEU A 3 13.09 -14.41 -0.62
N ALA A 4 13.06 -13.17 -0.12
CA ALA A 4 14.24 -12.55 0.50
C ALA A 4 14.85 -13.37 1.67
N PRO A 5 14.06 -13.99 2.58
CA PRO A 5 14.61 -14.80 3.67
C PRO A 5 15.33 -16.09 3.24
N THR A 6 15.14 -16.55 2.00
CA THR A 6 15.78 -17.77 1.48
C THR A 6 17.01 -17.48 0.61
N MET A 7 17.30 -16.21 0.35
CA MET A 7 18.46 -15.78 -0.45
C MET A 7 19.71 -15.68 0.42
N ARG A 8 20.88 -15.89 -0.20
CA ARG A 8 22.15 -15.58 0.44
C ARG A 8 22.38 -14.06 0.46
N SER A 9 23.23 -13.60 1.36
CA SER A 9 23.51 -12.16 1.56
C SER A 9 24.19 -11.47 0.38
N ASP A 10 24.85 -12.23 -0.51
CA ASP A 10 25.55 -11.72 -1.70
C ASP A 10 24.62 -11.54 -2.91
N GLN A 11 23.40 -12.06 -2.85
CA GLN A 11 22.45 -11.98 -3.95
C GLN A 11 21.68 -10.66 -3.92
N SER A 12 21.53 -10.03 -5.09
CA SER A 12 20.71 -8.82 -5.26
C SER A 12 19.33 -9.16 -5.83
N LEU A 13 18.29 -8.42 -5.40
CA LEU A 13 16.93 -8.53 -5.94
C LEU A 13 16.53 -7.23 -6.62
N LEU A 14 16.28 -7.27 -7.92
CA LEU A 14 15.69 -6.16 -8.67
C LEU A 14 14.17 -6.30 -8.63
N VAL A 15 13.49 -5.29 -8.12
CA VAL A 15 12.02 -5.25 -8.05
C VAL A 15 11.51 -4.20 -9.02
N ASN A 16 10.60 -4.60 -9.91
CA ASN A 16 9.86 -3.67 -10.76
C ASN A 16 8.65 -3.14 -9.99
N LEU A 17 8.71 -1.88 -9.55
CA LEU A 17 7.54 -1.19 -9.03
C LEU A 17 6.80 -0.50 -10.18
N SER A 18 5.82 -1.19 -10.74
CA SER A 18 5.18 -0.81 -12.00
C SER A 18 4.22 0.39 -11.91
N GLY A 19 3.93 0.92 -10.72
CA GLY A 19 2.93 1.98 -10.56
C GLY A 19 3.04 2.75 -9.25
N ARG A 20 2.32 3.88 -9.21
CA ARG A 20 2.17 4.79 -8.08
C ARG A 20 0.85 4.47 -7.37
N GLY A 21 0.88 4.12 -6.08
CA GLY A 21 -0.24 3.52 -5.34
C GLY A 21 -1.46 4.41 -5.06
N ASP A 22 -1.68 5.50 -5.80
CA ASP A 22 -2.73 6.48 -5.50
C ASP A 22 -4.14 5.86 -5.49
N LYS A 23 -4.39 4.92 -6.41
CA LYS A 23 -5.71 4.28 -6.54
C LYS A 23 -6.02 3.32 -5.39
N ASP A 24 -4.99 2.88 -4.68
CA ASP A 24 -5.10 1.87 -3.62
C ASP A 24 -5.12 2.50 -2.23
N ILE A 25 -5.12 3.84 -2.14
CA ILE A 25 -5.00 4.55 -0.87
C ILE A 25 -6.17 4.31 0.08
N GLY A 26 -7.40 4.19 -0.46
CA GLY A 26 -8.57 3.82 0.33
C GLY A 26 -8.46 2.41 0.90
N THR A 27 -7.99 1.46 0.09
CA THR A 27 -7.76 0.07 0.52
C THR A 27 -6.70 -0.01 1.63
N VAL A 28 -5.61 0.76 1.51
CA VAL A 28 -4.57 0.83 2.53
C VAL A 28 -5.08 1.47 3.82
N ALA A 29 -5.88 2.53 3.73
CA ALA A 29 -6.50 3.18 4.87
C ALA A 29 -7.37 2.21 5.68
N ASP A 30 -8.25 1.46 4.99
CA ASP A 30 -9.11 0.43 5.61
C ASP A 30 -8.30 -0.68 6.28
N LEU A 31 -7.23 -1.17 5.64
CA LEU A 31 -6.39 -2.26 6.18
C LEU A 31 -5.46 -1.82 7.32
N SER A 32 -5.04 -0.55 7.34
CA SER A 32 -4.13 0.00 8.35
C SER A 32 -4.86 0.61 9.55
N GLY A 33 -6.19 0.75 9.48
CA GLY A 33 -7.00 1.46 10.48
C GLY A 33 -6.74 2.96 10.50
N ALA A 34 -6.13 3.51 9.44
CA ALA A 34 -5.88 4.93 9.30
C ALA A 34 -7.06 5.61 8.59
N GLU A 35 -7.51 6.77 9.10
CA GLU A 35 -8.45 7.59 8.35
C GLU A 35 -7.69 8.37 7.27
N PHE A 36 -7.93 8.04 5.99
CA PHE A 36 -7.41 8.81 4.87
C PHE A 36 -8.53 9.63 4.23
N TYR A 37 -8.30 10.93 4.12
CA TYR A 37 -9.17 11.86 3.42
C TYR A 37 -8.30 12.88 2.69
N ASP A 38 -8.68 13.17 1.45
CA ASP A 38 -8.07 14.17 0.60
C ASP A 38 -8.29 15.60 1.13
N ARG A 39 -9.37 15.81 1.90
CA ARG A 39 -9.68 17.05 2.63
C ARG A 39 -10.27 16.75 4.00
N PRO A 40 -10.02 17.58 5.05
CA PRO A 40 -10.63 17.37 6.37
C PRO A 40 -12.16 17.28 6.37
N SER A 41 -12.82 17.91 5.39
CA SER A 41 -14.27 17.85 5.20
C SER A 41 -14.77 16.49 4.70
N SER A 42 -13.94 15.69 4.04
CA SER A 42 -14.29 14.37 3.48
C SER A 42 -14.22 13.24 4.54
N ARG A 43 -14.03 13.60 5.82
CA ARG A 43 -13.91 12.64 6.93
C ARG A 43 -15.22 11.87 7.12
N GLY A 44 -15.16 10.55 6.96
CA GLY A 44 -16.31 9.64 7.12
C GLY A 44 -16.97 9.20 5.80
N GLU A 45 -16.48 9.66 4.64
CA GLU A 45 -16.91 9.14 3.35
C GLU A 45 -16.31 7.75 3.11
N LYS A 46 -17.16 6.76 2.77
CA LYS A 46 -16.71 5.40 2.45
C LYS A 46 -16.25 5.33 0.99
N VAL A 47 -15.01 4.89 0.77
CA VAL A 47 -14.41 4.79 -0.58
C VAL A 47 -15.13 3.75 -1.46
N LYS A 48 -15.89 2.81 -0.87
CA LYS A 48 -16.75 1.85 -1.60
C LYS A 48 -17.99 1.45 -0.79
N GLN A 49 -19.13 1.30 -1.49
CA GLN A 49 -20.26 0.44 -1.07
C GLN A 49 -19.99 -1.00 -1.48
#